data_AF-A0AAW4YI38-F1
#
_entry.id   AF-A0AAW4YI38-F1
#
_cell.length_a   1.000
_cell.length_b   1.000
_cell.length_c   1.000
_cell.angle_alpha   90.00
_cell.angle_beta   90.00
_cell.angle_gamma   90.00
#
_symmetry.space_group_name_H-M   'P 1'
#
loop_
_entity.id
_entity.type
_entity.pdbx_description
1 polymer ?
#
loop_
_entity_poly.entity_id
_entity_poly.type
_entity_poly.pdbx_seq_one_letter_code
_entity_poly.pdbx_strand_id
1 'polypeptide(L)'
;MNPNLKNNENVMAANAESSTIKAANAKSSTVDAGYAESRISEYAARFAAYSDERLKQTMDHERKVCGWGSERSYFLAALRGECEKRGIDYCWK
;
A
#
# COMPACT_ATOMS: atom_id res chain seq x y z
N MET A 1 39.80 39.76 11.28
CA MET A 1 38.91 39.94 10.11
C MET A 1 39.51 39.22 8.91
N ASN A 2 38.89 38.12 8.46
CA ASN A 2 38.60 37.80 7.05
C ASN A 2 37.83 36.47 6.97
N PRO A 3 36.58 36.43 6.50
CA PRO A 3 35.84 35.17 6.31
C PRO A 3 36.05 34.67 4.86
N ASN A 4 36.54 33.44 4.70
CA ASN A 4 36.61 32.82 3.36
C ASN A 4 35.26 32.17 3.05
N LEU A 5 34.46 32.88 2.28
CA LEU A 5 33.19 32.46 1.71
C LEU A 5 33.47 31.66 0.43
N LYS A 6 33.37 30.33 0.48
CA LYS A 6 33.42 29.50 -0.73
C LYS A 6 32.68 28.18 -0.56
N ASN A 7 31.35 28.26 -0.64
CA ASN A 7 30.47 27.11 -0.72
C ASN A 7 29.11 27.53 -1.31
N ASN A 8 29.05 27.86 -2.62
CA ASN A 8 27.75 28.10 -3.26
C ASN A 8 27.61 27.64 -4.72
N GLU A 9 28.36 26.65 -5.19
CA GLU A 9 28.24 26.16 -6.57
C GLU A 9 27.76 24.70 -6.71
N ASN A 10 27.14 24.10 -5.68
CA ASN A 10 26.70 22.70 -5.75
C ASN A 10 25.18 22.46 -5.66
N VAL A 11 24.34 23.51 -5.69
CA VAL A 11 22.89 23.36 -5.47
C VAL A 11 22.09 23.13 -6.77
N MET A 12 22.68 23.44 -7.94
CA MET A 12 21.96 23.36 -9.22
C MET A 12 21.95 21.96 -9.89
N ALA A 13 22.81 21.03 -9.47
CA ALA A 13 22.88 19.70 -10.10
C ALA A 13 21.90 18.67 -9.49
N ALA A 14 21.49 18.82 -8.23
CA ALA A 14 20.66 17.82 -7.54
C ALA A 14 19.17 17.84 -7.94
N ASN A 15 18.68 18.91 -8.56
CA ASN A 15 17.25 19.03 -8.91
C ASN A 15 16.89 18.37 -10.26
N ALA A 16 17.87 18.08 -11.13
CA ALA A 16 17.63 17.40 -12.39
C ALA A 16 17.37 15.88 -12.19
N GLU A 17 17.97 15.29 -11.17
CA GLU A 17 17.79 13.87 -10.83
C GLU A 17 16.44 13.59 -10.13
N SER A 18 15.86 14.58 -9.43
CA SER A 18 14.53 14.42 -8.83
C SER A 18 13.40 14.39 -9.86
N SER A 19 13.60 14.99 -11.04
CA SER A 19 12.54 15.10 -12.06
C SER A 19 12.41 13.83 -12.91
N THR A 20 13.46 13.01 -13.02
CA THR A 20 13.42 11.71 -13.72
C THR A 20 12.87 10.60 -12.83
N ILE A 21 13.15 10.62 -11.53
CA ILE A 21 12.60 9.64 -10.56
C ILE A 21 11.07 9.78 -10.45
N LYS A 22 10.53 11.00 -10.54
CA LYS A 22 9.08 11.24 -10.50
C LYS A 22 8.34 10.65 -11.70
N ALA A 23 8.98 10.62 -12.87
CA ALA A 23 8.40 10.06 -14.10
C ALA A 23 8.51 8.52 -14.18
N ALA A 24 9.58 7.93 -13.63
CA ALA A 24 9.73 6.48 -13.54
C ALA A 24 8.75 5.85 -12.54
N ASN A 25 8.55 6.48 -11.37
CA ASN A 25 7.52 6.04 -10.41
C ASN A 25 6.10 6.21 -10.96
N ALA A 26 5.83 7.23 -11.79
CA ALA A 26 4.52 7.37 -12.43
C ALA A 26 4.21 6.24 -13.43
N LYS A 27 5.23 5.69 -14.13
CA LYS A 27 5.07 4.57 -15.08
C LYS A 27 5.07 3.18 -14.43
N SER A 28 5.82 2.99 -13.33
CA SER A 28 5.69 1.77 -12.50
C SER A 28 4.34 1.74 -11.79
N SER A 29 3.91 2.90 -11.26
CA SER A 29 2.65 3.05 -10.51
C SER A 29 1.40 2.73 -11.35
N THR A 30 1.42 2.87 -12.68
CA THR A 30 0.26 2.51 -13.52
C THR A 30 0.12 1.01 -13.73
N VAL A 31 1.23 0.27 -13.79
CA VAL A 31 1.20 -1.21 -13.89
C VAL A 31 0.89 -1.82 -12.52
N ASP A 32 1.43 -1.25 -11.44
CA ASP A 32 1.19 -1.71 -10.08
C ASP A 32 -0.24 -1.41 -9.58
N ALA A 33 -0.86 -0.28 -9.98
CA ALA A 33 -2.24 0.02 -9.60
C ALA A 33 -3.22 -1.01 -10.17
N GLY A 34 -3.09 -1.36 -11.45
CA GLY A 34 -3.94 -2.38 -12.08
C GLY A 34 -3.74 -3.77 -11.47
N TYR A 35 -2.50 -4.09 -11.06
CA TYR A 35 -2.21 -5.34 -10.36
C TYR A 35 -2.85 -5.37 -8.96
N ALA A 36 -2.67 -4.32 -8.17
CA ALA A 36 -3.25 -4.20 -6.85
C ALA A 36 -4.79 -4.30 -6.88
N GLU A 37 -5.44 -3.57 -7.79
CA GLU A 37 -6.89 -3.60 -7.97
C GLU A 37 -7.38 -4.99 -8.36
N SER A 38 -6.67 -5.66 -9.28
CA SER A 38 -7.00 -7.03 -9.70
C SER A 38 -6.94 -8.01 -8.52
N ARG A 39 -5.90 -7.93 -7.69
CA ARG A 39 -5.74 -8.79 -6.50
C ARG A 39 -6.80 -8.50 -5.44
N ILE A 40 -7.09 -7.23 -5.16
CA ILE A 40 -8.17 -6.84 -4.24
C ILE A 40 -9.51 -7.38 -4.73
N SER A 41 -9.82 -7.25 -6.02
CA SER A 41 -11.06 -7.78 -6.60
C SER A 41 -11.13 -9.30 -6.51
N GLU A 42 -10.03 -10.01 -6.78
CA GLU A 42 -9.95 -11.46 -6.65
C GLU A 42 -10.20 -11.92 -5.20
N TYR A 43 -9.58 -11.26 -4.22
CA TYR A 43 -9.81 -11.55 -2.81
C TYR A 43 -11.23 -11.20 -2.37
N ALA A 44 -11.79 -10.09 -2.83
CA ALA A 44 -13.17 -9.70 -2.54
C ALA A 44 -14.17 -10.75 -3.04
N ALA A 45 -13.97 -11.29 -4.25
CA ALA A 45 -14.81 -12.36 -4.78
C ALA A 45 -14.72 -13.64 -3.93
N ARG A 46 -13.53 -13.97 -3.40
CA ARG A 46 -13.35 -15.10 -2.48
C ARG A 46 -14.06 -14.87 -1.14
N PHE A 47 -13.94 -13.66 -0.57
CA PHE A 47 -14.59 -13.33 0.69
C PHE A 47 -16.11 -13.22 0.58
N ALA A 48 -16.65 -12.80 -0.57
CA ALA A 48 -18.08 -12.83 -0.84
C ALA A 48 -18.67 -14.24 -0.69
N ALA A 49 -17.90 -15.29 -1.00
CA ALA A 49 -18.31 -16.68 -0.83
C ALA A 49 -18.13 -17.22 0.60
N TYR A 50 -17.46 -16.48 1.49
CA TYR A 50 -17.23 -16.91 2.88
C TYR A 50 -18.45 -16.60 3.76
N SER A 51 -18.66 -17.42 4.79
CA SER A 51 -19.57 -17.07 5.89
C SER A 51 -18.94 -16.03 6.81
N ASP A 52 -19.76 -15.38 7.64
CA ASP A 52 -19.29 -14.36 8.58
C ASP A 52 -18.33 -14.96 9.62
N GLU A 53 -18.54 -16.21 10.06
CA GLU A 53 -17.62 -16.92 10.95
C GLU A 53 -16.26 -17.15 10.29
N ARG A 54 -16.25 -17.56 9.00
CA ARG A 54 -15.04 -17.75 8.21
C ARG A 54 -14.27 -16.46 8.02
N LEU A 55 -14.96 -15.35 7.81
CA LEU A 55 -14.35 -14.02 7.73
C LEU A 55 -13.69 -13.62 9.06
N LYS A 56 -14.40 -13.81 10.18
CA LYS A 56 -13.84 -13.52 11.53
C LYS A 56 -12.60 -14.37 11.85
N GLN A 57 -12.64 -15.68 11.55
CA GLN A 57 -11.48 -16.56 11.71
C GLN A 57 -10.28 -16.10 10.87
N THR A 58 -10.53 -15.64 9.65
CA THR A 58 -9.49 -15.12 8.76
C THR A 58 -8.89 -13.84 9.33
N MET A 59 -9.71 -12.92 9.83
CA MET A 59 -9.23 -11.72 10.52
C MET A 59 -8.38 -12.04 11.75
N ASP A 60 -8.80 -13.00 12.58
CA ASP A 60 -8.07 -13.39 13.78
C ASP A 60 -6.74 -14.05 13.46
N HIS A 61 -6.69 -14.83 12.38
CA HIS A 61 -5.45 -15.39 11.86
C HIS A 61 -4.50 -14.28 11.41
N GLU A 62 -4.99 -13.35 10.58
CA GLU A 62 -4.19 -12.22 10.12
C GLU A 62 -3.72 -11.32 11.28
N ARG A 63 -4.53 -11.13 12.32
CA ARG A 63 -4.10 -10.37 13.51
C ARG A 63 -2.86 -10.97 14.17
N LYS A 64 -2.71 -12.30 14.14
CA LYS A 64 -1.56 -13.01 14.71
C LYS A 64 -0.34 -13.01 13.79
N VAL A 65 -0.53 -12.79 12.49
CA VAL A 65 0.58 -12.76 11.52
C VAL A 65 1.32 -11.43 11.63
N CYS A 66 2.52 -11.46 12.20
CA CYS A 66 3.44 -10.33 12.26
C CYS A 66 4.25 -10.24 10.96
N GLY A 67 3.86 -9.35 10.04
CA GLY A 67 4.61 -9.07 8.82
C GLY A 67 3.83 -8.16 7.87
N TRP A 68 4.52 -7.26 7.19
CA TRP A 68 3.92 -6.38 6.18
C TRP A 68 4.50 -6.72 4.81
N GLY A 69 3.62 -7.02 3.86
CA GLY A 69 3.96 -7.26 2.46
C GLY A 69 2.91 -6.63 1.57
N SER A 70 3.29 -6.24 0.35
CA SER A 70 2.39 -5.63 -0.64
C SER A 70 1.14 -6.50 -0.87
N GLU A 71 1.35 -7.80 -1.03
CA GLU A 71 0.28 -8.78 -1.24
C GLU A 71 -0.69 -8.86 -0.06
N ARG A 72 -0.14 -8.76 1.15
CA ARG A 72 -0.91 -8.77 2.39
C ARG A 72 -1.76 -7.51 2.52
N SER A 73 -1.25 -6.36 2.10
CA SER A 73 -2.02 -5.12 2.06
C SER A 73 -3.24 -5.23 1.15
N TYR A 74 -3.12 -5.91 0.00
CA TYR A 74 -4.26 -6.15 -0.92
C TYR A 74 -5.30 -7.08 -0.29
N PHE A 75 -4.84 -8.16 0.34
CA PHE A 75 -5.71 -9.09 1.06
C PHE A 75 -6.51 -8.38 2.17
N LEU A 76 -5.84 -7.56 2.99
CA LEU A 76 -6.47 -6.85 4.10
C LEU A 76 -7.43 -5.76 3.62
N ALA A 77 -7.13 -5.08 2.51
CA ALA A 77 -8.04 -4.12 1.89
C ALA A 77 -9.34 -4.79 1.43
N ALA A 78 -9.24 -5.95 0.77
CA ALA A 78 -10.42 -6.73 0.37
C ALA A 78 -11.21 -7.26 1.58
N LEU A 79 -10.51 -7.72 2.63
CA LEU A 79 -11.14 -8.24 3.86
C LEU A 79 -11.92 -7.13 4.58
N ARG A 80 -11.34 -5.93 4.66
CA ARG A 80 -11.98 -4.74 5.23
C ARG A 80 -13.23 -4.36 4.44
N GLY A 81 -13.14 -4.29 3.12
CA GLY A 81 -14.27 -3.94 2.27
C GLY A 81 -15.43 -4.93 2.39
N GLU A 82 -15.15 -6.22 2.57
CA GLU A 82 -16.21 -7.21 2.78
C GLU A 82 -16.81 -7.14 4.19
N CYS A 83 -16.00 -6.90 5.23
CA CYS A 83 -16.51 -6.66 6.58
C CYS A 83 -17.41 -5.41 6.65
N GLU A 84 -17.04 -4.31 5.99
CA GLU A 84 -17.83 -3.08 5.93
C GLU A 84 -19.21 -3.31 5.30
N LYS A 85 -19.28 -4.07 4.19
CA LYS A 85 -20.56 -4.41 3.55
C LYS A 85 -21.50 -5.20 4.46
N ARG A 86 -20.95 -6.06 5.30
CA ARG A 86 -21.71 -6.94 6.21
C ARG A 86 -21.95 -6.33 7.58
N GLY A 87 -21.43 -5.12 7.84
CA GLY A 87 -21.51 -4.49 9.15
C GLY A 87 -20.73 -5.24 10.25
N ILE A 88 -19.72 -6.03 9.87
CA ILE A 88 -18.85 -6.72 10.81
C ILE A 88 -17.79 -5.72 11.27
N ASP A 89 -17.64 -5.55 12.59
CA ASP A 89 -16.66 -4.62 13.15
C ASP A 89 -15.24 -5.04 12.77
N TYR A 90 -14.67 -4.32 11.80
CA TYR A 90 -13.29 -4.45 11.38
C TYR A 90 -12.38 -3.60 12.28
N CYS A 91 -12.31 -3.97 13.56
CA CYS A 91 -11.56 -3.18 14.53
C CYS A 91 -10.10 -3.65 14.64
N TRP A 92 -9.19 -2.90 14.02
CA TRP A 92 -7.76 -2.88 14.39
C TRP A 92 -7.56 -1.83 15.49
N LYS A 93 -7.98 -2.17 16.72
CA LYS A 93 -7.60 -1.45 17.93
C LYS A 93 -6.28 -2.01 18.45
#